data_AF-A0A0F7KJ69-F1
#
_entry.id   AF-A0A0F7KJ69-F1
#
_cell.length_a   1.000
_cell.length_b   1.000
_cell.length_c   1.000
_cell.angle_alpha   90.00
_cell.angle_beta   90.00
_cell.angle_gamma   90.00
#
_symmetry.space_group_name_H-M   'P 1'
#
loop_
_entity.id
_entity.type
_entity.pdbx_description
1 polymer ?
#
loop_
_entity_poly.entity_id
_entity_poly.type
_entity_poly.pdbx_seq_one_letter_code
_entity_poly.pdbx_strand_id
1 'polypeptide(L)'
;MTTLAKDQPRDFLKGDFHDYPVIASDIIYQGAAVGDNGSGYARPLVAGDPFRGFADYRADNAIGSAGDVYVRCRTRGKIRLSISSLAITDVGKDVFASDDDTFTLTQGSNTRIGVVVGWVSTGVGIVEFNTTRGVLTELRAPLKIQAIK
;
A
#
# COMPACT_ATOMS: atom_id res chain seq x y z
N MET A 1 21.44 -29.55 -8.03
CA MET A 1 21.10 -28.20 -8.54
C MET A 1 20.84 -28.34 -10.03
N THR A 2 19.68 -27.91 -10.52
CA THR A 2 19.37 -27.97 -11.96
C THR A 2 19.63 -26.61 -12.56
N THR A 3 20.58 -26.51 -13.48
CA THR A 3 20.86 -25.28 -14.23
C THR A 3 19.79 -25.05 -15.29
N LEU A 4 19.50 -23.79 -15.61
CA LEU A 4 18.55 -23.46 -16.66
C LEU A 4 19.06 -24.05 -17.99
N ALA A 5 18.31 -24.99 -18.57
CA ALA A 5 18.77 -25.79 -19.71
C ALA A 5 18.64 -25.09 -21.08
N LYS A 6 17.95 -23.95 -21.13
CA LYS A 6 17.77 -23.11 -22.32
C LYS A 6 17.40 -21.69 -21.92
N ASP A 7 17.68 -20.73 -22.79
CA ASP A 7 17.21 -19.36 -22.61
C ASP A 7 15.72 -19.33 -22.33
N GLN A 8 15.35 -18.63 -21.27
CA GLN A 8 13.96 -18.33 -20.98
C GLN A 8 13.80 -16.82 -20.80
N PRO A 9 13.26 -16.12 -21.81
CA PRO A 9 12.91 -14.72 -21.64
C PRO A 9 11.91 -14.58 -20.49
N ARG A 10 12.05 -13.48 -19.75
CA ARG A 10 11.17 -13.11 -18.64
C ARG A 10 10.60 -11.75 -18.98
N ASP A 11 9.30 -11.60 -18.78
CA ASP A 11 8.65 -10.31 -18.95
C ASP A 11 8.95 -9.45 -17.72
N PHE A 12 9.67 -8.35 -17.96
CA PHE A 12 9.92 -7.34 -16.93
C PHE A 12 8.83 -6.28 -17.02
N LEU A 13 8.03 -6.19 -15.97
CA LEU A 13 7.08 -5.10 -15.80
C LEU A 13 7.87 -3.82 -15.52
N LYS A 14 7.76 -2.84 -16.42
CA LYS A 14 8.39 -1.52 -16.27
C LYS A 14 7.36 -0.53 -15.73
N GLY A 15 7.60 -0.01 -14.53
CA GLY A 15 6.81 1.08 -13.98
C GLY A 15 6.47 0.91 -12.51
N ASP A 16 5.59 1.79 -12.04
CA ASP A 16 5.15 1.89 -10.65
C ASP A 16 3.72 1.36 -10.50
N PHE A 17 3.29 0.50 -11.42
CA PHE A 17 1.92 -0.01 -11.51
C PHE A 17 1.90 -1.53 -11.49
N HIS A 18 0.85 -2.09 -10.91
CA HIS A 18 0.57 -3.51 -10.92
C HIS A 18 -0.95 -3.72 -10.96
N ASP A 19 -1.40 -4.67 -11.76
CA ASP A 19 -2.81 -5.01 -11.91
C ASP A 19 -3.15 -6.19 -11.00
N TYR A 20 -4.16 -6.02 -10.14
CA TYR A 20 -4.60 -7.05 -9.20
C TYR A 20 -6.03 -7.51 -9.50
N PRO A 21 -6.33 -8.82 -9.40
CA PRO A 21 -7.69 -9.32 -9.57
C PRO A 21 -8.58 -8.82 -8.44
N VAL A 22 -9.74 -8.25 -8.77
CA VAL A 22 -10.69 -7.70 -7.79
C VAL A 22 -11.54 -8.84 -7.19
N ILE A 23 -11.88 -8.73 -5.91
CA ILE A 23 -12.82 -9.65 -5.24
C ILE A 23 -14.21 -9.60 -5.88
N ALA A 24 -15.00 -10.66 -5.71
CA ALA A 24 -16.39 -10.70 -6.16
C ALA A 24 -17.24 -9.61 -5.50
N SER A 25 -18.23 -9.10 -6.24
CA SER A 25 -19.26 -8.18 -5.75
C SER A 25 -18.75 -6.88 -5.10
N ASP A 26 -17.71 -6.28 -5.65
CA ASP A 26 -17.08 -5.08 -5.08
C ASP A 26 -16.72 -4.03 -6.16
N ILE A 27 -16.57 -2.77 -5.75
CA ILE A 27 -16.19 -1.65 -6.59
C ILE A 27 -15.03 -0.90 -5.93
N ILE A 28 -13.91 -0.81 -6.63
CA ILE A 28 -12.77 0.01 -6.19
C ILE A 28 -12.78 1.31 -7.00
N TYR A 29 -12.92 2.44 -6.32
CA TYR A 29 -12.91 3.75 -6.96
C TYR A 29 -11.49 4.27 -7.20
N GLN A 30 -11.35 5.18 -8.15
CA GLN A 30 -10.07 5.85 -8.41
C GLN A 30 -9.59 6.59 -7.16
N GLY A 31 -8.30 6.45 -6.83
CA GLY A 31 -7.68 7.09 -5.67
C GLY A 31 -7.86 6.34 -4.35
N ALA A 32 -8.73 5.32 -4.30
CA ALA A 32 -8.92 4.49 -3.11
C ALA A 32 -7.63 3.76 -2.72
N ALA A 33 -7.36 3.65 -1.42
CA ALA A 33 -6.34 2.74 -0.92
C ALA A 33 -6.83 1.30 -1.10
N VAL A 34 -6.00 0.45 -1.69
CA VAL A 34 -6.37 -0.94 -2.03
C VAL A 34 -5.70 -1.90 -1.05
N GLY A 35 -6.49 -2.79 -0.47
CA GLY A 35 -6.05 -3.86 0.41
C GLY A 35 -6.09 -5.24 -0.27
N ASP A 36 -5.40 -6.20 0.31
CA ASP A 36 -5.55 -7.63 0.00
C ASP A 36 -6.47 -8.29 1.02
N ASN A 37 -7.47 -9.05 0.55
CA ASN A 37 -8.41 -9.77 1.41
C ASN A 37 -7.81 -11.01 2.13
N GLY A 38 -6.51 -11.23 2.06
CA GLY A 38 -5.80 -12.40 2.59
C GLY A 38 -5.77 -13.60 1.64
N SER A 39 -6.52 -13.54 0.53
CA SER A 39 -6.56 -14.58 -0.51
C SER A 39 -5.92 -14.15 -1.83
N GLY A 40 -5.31 -12.96 -1.88
CA GLY A 40 -4.68 -12.43 -3.09
C GLY A 40 -5.60 -11.58 -3.97
N TYR A 41 -6.83 -11.32 -3.54
CA TYR A 41 -7.77 -10.46 -4.27
C TYR A 41 -7.77 -9.04 -3.72
N ALA A 42 -7.75 -8.07 -4.62
CA ALA A 42 -7.87 -6.66 -4.31
C ALA A 42 -9.30 -6.30 -3.88
N ARG A 43 -9.38 -5.47 -2.83
CA ARG A 43 -10.61 -4.85 -2.33
C ARG A 43 -10.35 -3.42 -1.85
N PRO A 44 -11.38 -2.59 -1.63
CA PRO A 44 -11.23 -1.38 -0.82
C PRO A 44 -10.55 -1.76 0.50
N LEU A 45 -9.47 -1.04 0.85
CA LEU A 45 -8.66 -1.36 2.02
C LEU A 45 -9.52 -1.39 3.28
N VAL A 46 -9.34 -2.43 4.10
CA VAL A 46 -9.83 -2.49 5.48
C VAL A 46 -8.61 -2.52 6.41
N ALA A 47 -8.74 -1.92 7.60
CA ALA A 47 -7.69 -1.96 8.63
C ALA A 47 -7.13 -3.37 8.84
N GLY A 48 -5.82 -3.52 8.71
CA GLY A 48 -5.11 -4.80 8.85
C GLY A 48 -4.79 -5.49 7.52
N ASP A 49 -5.40 -5.05 6.42
CA ASP A 49 -5.10 -5.59 5.09
C ASP A 49 -3.67 -5.23 4.65
N PRO A 50 -2.97 -6.13 3.95
CA PRO A 50 -1.77 -5.77 3.22
C PRO A 50 -2.06 -4.68 2.18
N PHE A 51 -1.35 -3.54 2.25
CA PHE A 51 -1.53 -2.43 1.32
C PHE A 51 -0.97 -2.76 -0.08
N ARG A 52 -1.81 -2.63 -1.11
CA ARG A 52 -1.50 -2.92 -2.53
C ARG A 52 -1.27 -1.67 -3.38
N GLY A 53 -1.45 -0.47 -2.81
CA GLY A 53 -1.27 0.80 -3.50
C GLY A 53 -2.56 1.59 -3.61
N PHE A 54 -2.54 2.63 -4.44
CA PHE A 54 -3.74 3.44 -4.75
C PHE A 54 -4.27 3.10 -6.13
N ALA A 55 -5.58 2.99 -6.26
CA ALA A 55 -6.23 2.69 -7.54
C ALA A 55 -6.04 3.83 -8.56
N ASP A 56 -5.57 3.49 -9.76
CA ASP A 56 -5.34 4.45 -10.85
C ASP A 56 -6.64 4.84 -11.56
N TYR A 57 -7.61 3.91 -11.61
CA TYR A 57 -8.93 4.09 -12.19
C TYR A 57 -9.97 3.22 -11.45
N ARG A 58 -11.26 3.51 -11.68
CA ARG A 58 -12.38 2.73 -11.13
C ARG A 58 -12.40 1.32 -11.72
N ALA A 59 -12.42 0.31 -10.86
CA ALA A 59 -12.67 -1.08 -11.22
C ALA A 59 -14.01 -1.54 -10.60
N ASP A 60 -14.96 -1.91 -11.46
CA ASP A 60 -16.31 -2.31 -11.05
C ASP A 60 -16.49 -3.81 -11.28
N ASN A 61 -16.49 -4.57 -10.19
CA ASN A 61 -16.76 -6.01 -10.17
C ASN A 61 -18.05 -6.33 -9.39
N ALA A 62 -18.99 -5.39 -9.29
CA ALA A 62 -20.16 -5.49 -8.41
C ALA A 62 -21.08 -6.68 -8.69
N ILE A 63 -21.04 -7.23 -9.92
CA ILE A 63 -21.87 -8.35 -10.37
C ILE A 63 -20.99 -9.56 -10.78
N GLY A 64 -19.66 -9.44 -10.67
CA GLY A 64 -18.71 -10.46 -11.13
C GLY A 64 -18.21 -11.39 -10.02
N SER A 65 -17.61 -12.49 -10.45
CA SER A 65 -16.84 -13.40 -9.59
C SER A 65 -15.45 -12.83 -9.30
N ALA A 66 -14.77 -13.40 -8.31
CA ALA A 66 -13.42 -12.95 -7.95
C ALA A 66 -12.46 -13.18 -9.12
N GLY A 67 -11.78 -12.12 -9.56
CA GLY A 67 -10.84 -12.14 -10.68
C GLY A 67 -11.41 -11.87 -12.07
N ASP A 68 -12.72 -11.59 -12.20
CA ASP A 68 -13.33 -11.22 -13.49
C ASP A 68 -12.85 -9.84 -13.99
N VAL A 69 -12.52 -8.95 -13.05
CA VAL A 69 -12.02 -7.58 -13.31
C VAL A 69 -10.69 -7.36 -12.58
N TYR A 70 -9.83 -6.53 -13.16
CA TYR A 70 -8.54 -6.14 -12.58
C TYR A 70 -8.53 -4.66 -12.25
N VAL A 71 -7.99 -4.33 -11.08
CA VAL A 71 -7.68 -2.95 -10.68
C VAL A 71 -6.21 -2.67 -10.89
N ARG A 72 -5.89 -1.57 -11.58
CA ARG A 72 -4.52 -1.07 -11.68
C ARG A 72 -4.19 -0.24 -10.46
N CYS A 73 -3.20 -0.67 -9.69
CA CYS A 73 -2.73 0.04 -8.51
C CYS A 73 -1.38 0.69 -8.79
N ARG A 74 -1.23 1.95 -8.40
CA ARG A 74 0.09 2.57 -8.28
C ARG A 74 0.73 2.06 -6.99
N THR A 75 1.88 1.40 -7.11
CA THR A 75 2.56 0.70 -6.00
C THR A 75 3.60 1.55 -5.29
N ARG A 76 4.05 2.65 -5.92
CA ARG A 76 4.94 3.65 -5.30
C ARG A 76 4.73 5.04 -5.86
N GLY A 77 5.05 6.05 -5.06
CA GLY A 77 4.99 7.45 -5.46
C GLY A 77 4.72 8.39 -4.31
N LYS A 78 4.26 9.60 -4.64
CA LYS A 78 3.79 10.61 -3.69
C LYS A 78 2.34 10.94 -4.00
N ILE A 79 1.51 11.03 -2.98
CA ILE A 79 0.08 11.32 -3.09
C ILE A 79 -0.30 12.39 -2.06
N ARG A 80 -1.24 13.27 -2.42
CA ARG A 80 -1.82 14.23 -1.49
C ARG A 80 -3.02 13.58 -0.80
N LEU A 81 -3.01 13.50 0.53
CA LEU A 81 -4.09 12.90 1.32
C LEU A 81 -4.61 13.86 2.38
N SER A 82 -5.89 13.72 2.69
CA SER A 82 -6.51 14.27 3.90
C SER A 82 -6.19 13.34 5.06
N ILE A 83 -5.47 13.82 6.08
CA ILE A 83 -5.01 13.02 7.22
C ILE A 83 -5.51 13.68 8.50
N SER A 84 -6.23 12.92 9.32
CA SER A 84 -6.84 13.44 10.54
C SER A 84 -5.80 14.09 11.46
N SER A 85 -6.06 15.35 11.86
CA SER A 85 -5.23 16.15 12.78
C SER A 85 -3.78 16.37 12.36
N LEU A 86 -3.46 16.27 11.06
CA LEU A 86 -2.10 16.51 10.56
C LEU A 86 -1.65 17.96 10.78
N ALA A 87 -0.51 18.12 11.45
CA ALA A 87 0.18 19.39 11.69
C ALA A 87 1.51 19.47 10.91
N ILE A 88 2.06 20.68 10.77
CA ILE A 88 3.34 20.92 10.09
C ILE A 88 4.51 20.16 10.75
N THR A 89 4.43 19.89 12.05
CA THR A 89 5.42 19.13 12.83
C THR A 89 5.38 17.62 12.58
N ASP A 90 4.41 17.12 11.82
CA ASP A 90 4.21 15.69 11.58
C ASP A 90 4.94 15.17 10.33
N VAL A 91 5.66 16.04 9.62
CA VAL A 91 6.54 15.61 8.51
C VAL A 91 7.56 14.60 9.04
N GLY A 92 7.64 13.44 8.38
CA GLY A 92 8.45 12.29 8.79
C GLY A 92 7.69 11.23 9.59
N LYS A 93 6.44 11.48 10.01
CA LYS A 93 5.61 10.46 10.67
C LYS A 93 5.02 9.47 9.68
N ASP A 94 4.80 8.24 10.16
CA ASP A 94 4.06 7.23 9.42
C ASP A 94 2.58 7.60 9.29
N VAL A 95 1.99 7.21 8.16
CA VAL A 95 0.57 7.34 7.86
C VAL A 95 -0.03 5.95 7.77
N PHE A 96 -1.20 5.82 8.39
CA PHE A 96 -1.99 4.61 8.45
C PHE A 96 -3.39 4.83 7.87
N ALA A 97 -4.02 3.76 7.42
CA ALA A 97 -5.37 3.74 6.87
C ALA A 97 -6.26 2.77 7.66
N SER A 98 -7.44 3.26 8.08
CA SER A 98 -8.48 2.42 8.70
C SER A 98 -9.45 1.84 7.67
N ASP A 99 -9.63 2.56 6.56
CA ASP A 99 -10.40 2.16 5.38
C ASP A 99 -9.77 2.78 4.12
N ASP A 100 -10.46 2.72 2.98
CA ASP A 100 -9.93 3.10 1.67
C ASP A 100 -9.82 4.61 1.43
N ASP A 101 -10.42 5.46 2.26
CA ASP A 101 -10.35 6.94 2.18
C ASP A 101 -10.10 7.63 3.55
N THR A 102 -9.94 6.87 4.63
CA THR A 102 -9.68 7.42 5.98
C THR A 102 -8.25 7.18 6.42
N PHE A 103 -7.50 8.29 6.49
CA PHE A 103 -6.08 8.30 6.84
C PHE A 103 -5.80 8.96 8.18
N THR A 104 -4.88 8.38 8.93
CA THR A 104 -4.56 8.77 10.31
C THR A 104 -3.06 8.60 10.61
N LEU A 105 -2.59 9.31 11.65
CA LEU A 105 -1.24 9.14 12.20
C LEU A 105 -1.19 8.07 13.30
N THR A 106 -2.35 7.51 13.68
CA THR A 106 -2.46 6.51 14.73
C THR A 106 -2.34 5.10 14.16
N GLN A 107 -1.36 4.35 14.65
CA GLN A 107 -1.14 2.96 14.23
C GLN A 107 -2.34 2.05 14.57
N GLY A 108 -2.67 1.83 15.85
CA GLY A 108 -3.76 0.92 16.23
C GLY A 108 -3.70 -0.43 15.50
N SER A 109 -4.83 -0.86 14.92
CA SER A 109 -4.93 -1.98 13.98
C SER A 109 -4.90 -1.54 12.50
N ASN A 110 -4.60 -0.26 12.24
CA ASN A 110 -4.65 0.34 10.91
C ASN A 110 -3.46 -0.10 10.06
N THR A 111 -3.68 -0.16 8.75
CA THR A 111 -2.65 -0.55 7.80
C THR A 111 -1.70 0.61 7.56
N ARG A 112 -0.39 0.39 7.68
CA ARG A 112 0.61 1.40 7.30
C ARG A 112 0.66 1.55 5.78
N ILE A 113 0.49 2.78 5.29
CA ILE A 113 0.46 3.07 3.85
C ILE A 113 1.66 3.90 3.36
N GLY A 114 2.33 4.65 4.24
CA GLY A 114 3.41 5.53 3.83
C GLY A 114 3.93 6.44 4.94
N VAL A 115 4.65 7.49 4.54
CA VAL A 115 5.25 8.49 5.43
C VAL A 115 4.92 9.89 4.92
N VAL A 116 4.63 10.82 5.83
CA VAL A 116 4.44 12.23 5.49
C VAL A 116 5.77 12.83 5.03
N VAL A 117 5.84 13.32 3.79
CA VAL A 117 7.03 13.98 3.21
C VAL A 117 6.84 15.47 2.98
N GLY A 118 5.62 15.98 3.12
CA GLY A 118 5.34 17.40 3.02
C GLY A 118 4.02 17.75 3.68
N TRP A 119 3.93 18.95 4.24
CA TRP A 119 2.71 19.51 4.78
C TRP A 119 2.12 20.52 3.78
N VAL A 120 0.82 20.46 3.54
CA VAL A 120 0.12 21.39 2.61
C VAL A 120 -0.74 22.37 3.41
N SER A 121 -1.56 21.85 4.32
CA SER A 121 -2.40 22.62 5.24
C SER A 121 -2.76 21.75 6.45
N THR A 122 -3.38 22.31 7.47
CA THR A 122 -3.92 21.50 8.58
C THR A 122 -4.82 20.41 8.01
N GLY A 123 -4.56 19.17 8.41
CA GLY A 123 -5.29 18.00 7.92
C GLY A 123 -4.95 17.54 6.50
N VAL A 124 -3.98 18.13 5.80
CA VAL A 124 -3.62 17.75 4.41
C VAL A 124 -2.11 17.71 4.22
N GLY A 125 -1.61 16.57 3.72
CA GLY A 125 -0.18 16.34 3.52
C GLY A 125 0.13 15.59 2.22
N ILE A 126 1.41 15.58 1.87
CA ILE A 126 1.98 14.73 0.83
C ILE A 126 2.57 13.49 1.50
N VAL A 127 2.11 12.32 1.10
CA VAL A 127 2.54 11.02 1.59
C VAL A 127 3.35 10.32 0.52
N GLU A 128 4.58 9.93 0.87
CA GLU A 128 5.35 8.99 0.06
C GLU A 128 4.97 7.58 0.45
N PHE A 129 4.58 6.78 -0.54
CA PHE A 129 4.13 5.41 -0.35
C PHE A 129 4.95 4.46 -1.22
N ASN A 130 5.13 3.23 -0.73
CA ASN A 130 5.76 2.14 -1.45
C ASN A 130 5.32 0.81 -0.83
N THR A 131 4.56 0.01 -1.59
CA THR A 131 3.98 -1.25 -1.13
C THR A 131 5.04 -2.30 -0.77
N THR A 132 6.24 -2.21 -1.36
CA THR A 132 7.37 -3.12 -1.09
C THR A 132 8.18 -2.71 0.14
N ARG A 133 8.10 -1.45 0.57
CA ARG A 133 8.75 -0.94 1.80
C ARG A 133 7.77 -0.85 2.99
N GLY A 134 6.60 -1.45 2.85
CA GLY A 134 5.45 -1.30 3.74
C GLY A 134 5.44 -2.18 4.99
N VAL A 135 6.50 -2.93 5.29
CA VAL A 135 6.53 -3.69 6.54
C VAL A 135 7.11 -2.79 7.63
N LEU A 136 6.37 -2.60 8.73
CA LEU A 136 6.96 -2.21 10.01
C LEU A 136 7.84 -3.39 10.49
N THR A 137 8.92 -3.69 9.79
CA THR A 137 9.89 -4.67 10.27
C THR A 137 10.83 -3.93 11.18
N GLU A 138 10.93 -4.44 12.40
CA GLU A 138 11.84 -4.12 13.48
C GLU A 138 13.33 -4.22 13.07
N LEU A 139 13.77 -3.48 12.05
CA LEU A 139 15.17 -3.44 11.62
C LEU A 139 15.92 -2.23 12.19
N ARG A 140 15.66 -1.92 13.46
CA ARG A 140 16.57 -1.15 14.34
C ARG A 140 16.48 -1.63 15.79
N ALA A 141 16.56 -2.94 16.03
CA ALA A 141 17.22 -3.37 17.26
C ALA A 141 18.74 -3.10 17.06
N PRO A 142 19.40 -2.27 17.89
CA PRO A 142 20.85 -2.11 17.77
C PRO A 142 21.49 -3.49 17.98
N LEU A 143 22.37 -3.88 17.06
CA LEU A 143 23.27 -5.03 17.23
C LEU A 143 23.88 -4.95 18.63
N LYS A 144 23.39 -5.77 19.58
CA LYS A 144 24.13 -6.02 20.81
C LYS A 144 25.37 -6.79 20.39
N ILE A 145 26.47 -6.07 20.19
CA ILE A 145 27.81 -6.65 20.19
C ILE A 145 27.93 -7.39 21.51
N GLN A 146 27.76 -8.71 21.46
CA GLN A 146 28.05 -9.57 22.58
C GLN A 146 29.57 -9.59 22.68
N ALA A 147 30.10 -8.70 23.52
CA ALA A 147 31.50 -8.72 23.91
C ALA A 147 31.76 -10.06 24.59
N ILE A 148 32.47 -10.93 23.88
CA ILE A 148 33.08 -12.14 24.44
C ILE A 148 34.07 -11.64 25.52
N LYS A 149 33.75 -11.91 26.78
CA LYS A 149 34.71 -11.90 27.89
C LYS A 149 35.12 -13.33 28.14
#